data_AF-A0A0A0HJJ6-F1
#
_entry.id   AF-A0A0A0HJJ6-F1
#
_cell.length_a   1.000
_cell.length_b   1.000
_cell.length_c   1.000
_cell.angle_alpha   90.00
_cell.angle_beta   90.00
_cell.angle_gamma   90.00
#
_symmetry.space_group_name_H-M   'P 1'
#
loop_
_entity.id
_entity.type
_entity.pdbx_description
1 polymer ?
#
loop_
_entity_poly.entity_id
_entity_poly.type
_entity_poly.pdbx_seq_one_letter_code
_entity_poly.pdbx_strand_id
1 'polypeptide(L)' 'MEPRLLVALLILPFAGIFAYTMWHEILRYRRDGRAAYGLSYCEETDSTHVTLLGDDETGYDPEETDTSAKAD' A
#
# COMPACT_ATOMS: atom_id res chain seq x y z
N MET A 1 31.17 -24.26 -13.41
CA MET A 1 29.75 -23.89 -13.25
C MET A 1 29.44 -22.82 -14.28
N GLU A 2 28.37 -22.95 -15.05
CA GLU A 2 28.00 -21.96 -16.07
C GLU A 2 27.68 -20.60 -15.41
N PRO A 3 28.29 -19.46 -15.83
CA PRO A 3 28.07 -18.15 -15.20
C PRO A 3 26.60 -17.71 -15.20
N ARG A 4 25.87 -18.06 -16.26
CA ARG A 4 24.42 -17.80 -16.36
C ARG A 4 23.64 -18.56 -15.29
N LEU A 5 24.07 -19.77 -14.95
CA LEU A 5 23.44 -20.59 -13.93
C LEU A 5 23.64 -19.99 -12.54
N LEU A 6 24.84 -19.47 -12.24
CA LEU A 6 25.12 -18.77 -10.99
C LEU A 6 24.25 -17.52 -10.82
N VAL A 7 24.13 -16.71 -11.88
CA VAL A 7 23.26 -15.52 -11.88
C VAL A 7 21.79 -15.91 -11.68
N ALA A 8 21.31 -16.95 -12.38
CA ALA A 8 19.95 -17.43 -12.20
C ALA A 8 19.70 -17.89 -10.75
N LEU A 9 20.64 -18.62 -10.15
CA LEU A 9 20.52 -19.12 -8.79
C LEU A 9 20.54 -17.99 -7.75
N LEU A 10 21.30 -16.92 -8.01
CA LEU A 10 21.32 -15.71 -7.19
C LEU A 10 19.97 -14.97 -7.23
N ILE A 11 19.36 -14.84 -8.42
CA ILE A 11 18.12 -14.07 -8.62
C ILE A 11 16.87 -14.86 -8.22
N LEU A 12 16.89 -16.20 -8.37
CA LEU A 12 15.76 -17.10 -8.12
C LEU A 12 15.04 -16.87 -6.78
N PRO A 13 15.70 -16.74 -5.61
CA PRO A 13 15.00 -16.49 -4.36
C PRO A 13 14.22 -15.17 -4.35
N PHE A 14 14.80 -14.11 -4.92
CA PHE A 14 14.12 -12.82 -5.04
C PHE A 14 12.93 -12.92 -5.99
N ALA A 15 13.14 -13.50 -7.18
CA ALA A 15 12.06 -13.71 -8.14
C ALA A 15 10.91 -14.52 -7.53
N GLY A 16 11.20 -15.52 -6.71
CA GLY A 16 10.21 -16.29 -5.96
C GLY A 16 9.42 -15.45 -4.96
N ILE A 17 10.10 -14.65 -4.14
CA ILE A 17 9.45 -13.74 -3.17
C ILE A 17 8.55 -12.74 -3.91
N PHE A 18 9.06 -12.08 -4.95
CA PHE A 18 8.30 -11.11 -5.73
C PHE A 18 7.09 -11.73 -6.43
N ALA A 19 7.23 -12.93 -7.01
CA ALA A 19 6.11 -13.62 -7.63
C ALA A 19 5.02 -13.98 -6.62
N TYR A 20 5.42 -14.45 -5.43
CA TYR A 20 4.50 -14.79 -4.35
C TYR A 20 3.76 -13.57 -3.80
N THR A 21 4.47 -12.48 -3.52
CA THR A 21 3.86 -11.24 -3.02
C THR A 21 2.96 -10.59 -4.06
N MET A 22 3.36 -10.59 -5.32
CA MET A 22 2.54 -10.11 -6.44
C MET A 22 1.22 -10.90 -6.54
N TRP A 23 1.30 -12.23 -6.47
CA TRP A 23 0.11 -13.09 -6.50
C TRP A 23 -0.84 -12.78 -5.33
N HIS A 24 -0.29 -12.65 -4.12
CA HIS A 24 -1.05 -12.29 -2.93
C HIS A 24 -1.71 -10.91 -3.04
N GLU A 25 -1.00 -9.92 -3.59
CA GLU A 25 -1.53 -8.57 -3.78
C GLU A 25 -2.62 -8.52 -4.86
N ILE A 26 -2.49 -9.30 -5.93
CA ILE A 26 -3.56 -9.44 -6.94
C ILE A 26 -4.81 -10.04 -6.31
N LEU A 27 -4.66 -11.07 -5.47
CA LEU A 27 -5.79 -11.67 -4.76
C LEU A 27 -6.43 -10.68 -3.78
N ARG A 28 -5.63 -9.94 -3.00
CA ARG A 28 -6.10 -8.88 -2.12
C ARG A 28 -6.87 -7.81 -2.90
N TYR A 29 -6.29 -7.29 -3.97
CA TYR A 29 -6.90 -6.27 -4.82
C TYR A 29 -8.26 -6.71 -5.39
N ARG A 30 -8.38 -7.98 -5.79
CA ARG A 30 -9.65 -8.52 -6.30
C ARG A 30 -10.70 -8.70 -5.21
N ARG A 31 -10.30 -8.91 -3.96
CA ARG A 31 -11.21 -9.11 -2.82
C ARG A 31 -11.63 -7.78 -2.20
N ASP A 32 -10.67 -6.89 -1.98
CA ASP A 32 -10.82 -5.69 -1.14
C ASP A 32 -10.77 -4.38 -1.97
N GLY A 33 -10.43 -4.46 -3.26
CA GLY A 33 -10.29 -3.29 -4.12
C GLY A 33 -8.97 -2.55 -3.93
N ARG A 34 -8.95 -1.25 -4.23
CA ARG A 34 -7.77 -0.39 -4.03
C ARG A 34 -7.53 -0.23 -2.54
N ALA A 35 -6.27 -0.29 -2.11
CA ALA A 35 -5.92 0.13 -0.75
C ALA A 35 -6.27 1.61 -0.58
N ALA A 36 -7.07 1.93 0.43
CA ALA A 36 -7.26 3.28 0.92
C ALA A 36 -6.14 3.60 1.91
N TYR A 37 -5.55 4.78 1.76
CA TYR A 37 -4.53 5.28 2.67
C TYR A 37 -5.02 6.60 3.25
N GLY A 38 -4.69 6.85 4.51
CA GLY A 38 -4.97 8.11 5.17
C GLY A 38 -3.83 8.51 6.09
N LEU A 39 -4.05 9.62 6.77
CA LEU A 39 -3.10 10.19 7.72
C LEU A 39 -3.59 9.89 9.14
N SER A 40 -2.77 9.20 9.92
CA SER A 40 -3.01 9.00 11.36
C SER A 40 -2.04 9.84 12.18
N TYR A 41 -2.57 10.53 13.18
CA TYR A 41 -1.77 11.30 14.12
C TYR A 41 -1.26 10.39 15.25
N CYS A 42 0.03 10.51 15.55
CA CYS A 42 0.71 9.81 16.64
C CYS A 42 1.09 10.82 17.73
N GLU A 43 0.35 10.80 18.84
CA GLU A 43 0.54 11.72 19.97
C GLU A 43 1.89 11.54 20.66
N GLU A 44 2.39 10.29 20.75
CA GLU A 44 3.67 9.99 21.41
C GLU A 44 4.87 10.68 20.75
N THR A 45 4.82 10.84 19.43
CA THR A 45 5.91 11.44 18.64
C THR A 45 5.55 12.82 18.10
N ASP A 46 4.36 13.32 18.42
CA ASP A 46 3.77 14.54 17.87
C ASP A 46 3.91 14.63 16.34
N SER A 47 3.54 13.55 15.64
CA SER A 47 3.76 13.44 14.20
C SER A 47 2.65 12.67 13.48
N THR A 48 2.50 12.94 12.18
CA THR A 48 1.47 12.34 11.34
C THR A 48 2.08 11.38 10.32
N HIS A 49 1.53 10.17 10.22
CA HIS A 49 2.04 9.11 9.35
C HIS A 49 0.99 8.63 8.35
N VAL A 50 1.46 8.15 7.21
CA VAL A 50 0.60 7.46 6.24
C VAL A 50 0.31 6.06 6.76
N THR A 51 -0.97 5.75 6.94
CA THR A 51 -1.43 4.42 7.34
C THR A 51 -2.37 3.84 6.29
N LEU A 52 -2.48 2.51 6.29
CA LEU A 52 -3.62 1.84 5.67
C LEU A 52 -4.87 2.22 6.46
N LEU A 53 -5.90 2.56 5.72
CA LEU A 53 -7.20 2.90 6.26
C LEU A 53 -8.03 1.62 6.48
N GLY A 54 -8.73 1.54 7.61
CA GLY A 54 -9.64 0.42 7.87
C GLY A 54 -10.83 0.39 6.92
N ASP A 55 -11.51 -0.76 6.82
CA ASP A 55 -12.68 -0.92 5.93
C ASP A 55 -13.82 0.07 6.23
N ASP A 56 -13.91 0.55 7.48
CA ASP A 56 -14.93 1.51 7.95
C ASP A 56 -14.45 2.97 7.95
N GLU A 57 -13.20 3.21 7.59
CA GLU A 57 -12.61 4.54 7.61
C GLU A 57 -12.60 5.14 6.19
N THR A 58 -12.95 6.43 6.08
CA THR A 58 -13.13 7.10 4.79
C THR A 58 -11.84 7.77 4.34
N GLY A 59 -11.33 7.36 3.17
CA GLY A 59 -10.11 7.93 2.60
C GLY A 59 -10.30 9.35 2.10
N TYR A 60 -9.21 10.10 2.00
CA TYR A 60 -9.25 11.43 1.39
C TYR A 60 -9.59 11.30 -0.10
N ASP A 61 -10.73 11.86 -0.51
CA ASP A 61 -11.13 11.99 -1.91
C ASP A 61 -10.81 13.43 -2.39
N PRO A 62 -9.83 13.62 -3.29
CA PRO A 62 -9.50 14.94 -3.82
C PRO A 62 -10.62 15.55 -4.68
N GLU A 63 -11.60 14.75 -5.12
CA GLU A 63 -12.80 15.25 -5.83
C GLU A 63 -13.90 15.67 -4.83
N GLU A 64 -13.83 15.22 -3.58
CA GLU A 64 -14.73 15.62 -2.51
C GLU A 64 -14.25 16.93 -1.86
N THR A 65 -14.62 18.05 -2.46
CA THR A 65 -14.44 19.37 -1.83
C THR A 65 -15.46 19.60 -0.73
N ASP A 66 -15.01 19.56 0.52
CA ASP A 66 -15.76 20.04 1.69
C ASP A 66 -16.13 21.52 1.51
N THR A 67 -17.32 21.77 0.96
CA THR A 67 -17.84 23.13 0.73
C THR A 67 -18.32 23.78 2.03
N SER A 68 -18.28 23.07 3.16
CA SER A 68 -18.82 23.52 4.45
C SER A 68 -17.92 24.50 5.24
N ALA A 69 -16.67 24.73 4.81
CA ALA A 69 -15.71 25.56 5.55
C ALA A 69 -15.72 27.07 5.21
N LYS A 70 -16.63 27.55 4.35
CA LYS A 70 -16.82 28.99 4.11
C LYS A 70 -18.29 29.39 4.21
N ALA A 71 -18.78 29.49 5.44
CA ALA A 71 -19.88 30.38 5.76
C ALA A 71 -19.27 31.67 6.33
N ASP A 72 -19.40 32.75 5.58
CA ASP A 72 -19.20 34.14 6.03
C ASP A 72 -20.40 34.55 6.93
#